data_AF-A0A5R2MXX4-F1
#
_entry.id   AF-A0A5R2MXX4-F1
#
_cell.length_a   1.000
_cell.length_b   1.000
_cell.length_c   1.000
_cell.angle_alpha   90.00
_cell.angle_beta   90.00
_cell.angle_gamma   90.00
#
_symmetry.space_group_name_H-M   'P 1'
#
loop_
_entity.id
_entity.type
_entity.pdbx_description
1 polymer ?
#
loop_
_entity_poly.entity_id
_entity_poly.type
_entity_poly.pdbx_seq_one_letter_code
_entity_poly.pdbx_strand_id
1 'polypeptide(L)'
;PSVDIYPNQPGPVVRNTADGKRELARLLWGLPTPPERMKGKADYGTTNVRNPQYSHWQQFVGVEHRCVVPVTSFAEPSPTPSDKDPETGIQRNYWFARDDSRPLFFFAGFWTRWQGIRK
;
A
#
# COMPACT_ATOMS: atom_id res chain seq x y z
N PRO A 1 -11.00 12.13 -12.39
CA PRO A 1 -9.56 12.36 -12.13
C PRO A 1 -8.88 11.00 -11.90
N SER A 2 -7.71 10.76 -12.49
CA SER A 2 -6.86 9.59 -12.20
C SER A 2 -5.78 10.03 -11.22
N VAL A 3 -5.45 9.20 -10.24
CA VAL A 3 -4.43 9.49 -9.22
C VAL A 3 -3.45 8.34 -9.20
N ASP A 4 -2.19 8.62 -9.55
CA ASP A 4 -1.10 7.68 -9.35
C ASP A 4 -0.63 7.77 -7.90
N ILE A 5 -0.55 6.62 -7.22
CA ILE A 5 -0.22 6.54 -5.80
C ILE A 5 1.10 5.80 -5.65
N TYR A 6 2.06 6.44 -4.99
CA TYR A 6 3.37 5.87 -4.70
C TYR A 6 3.53 5.58 -3.20
N PRO A 7 4.52 4.75 -2.81
CA PRO A 7 4.83 4.53 -1.39
C PRO A 7 4.96 5.84 -0.63
N ASN A 8 4.52 5.85 0.63
CA ASN A 8 4.55 7.02 1.51
C ASN A 8 3.71 8.23 1.04
N GLN A 9 2.81 8.05 0.05
CA GLN A 9 1.85 9.08 -0.35
C GLN A 9 0.44 8.78 0.20
N PRO A 10 -0.41 9.82 0.37
CA PRO A 10 -1.81 9.62 0.75
C PRO A 10 -2.61 8.91 -0.34
N GLY A 11 -3.32 7.83 0.01
CA GLY A 11 -4.26 7.11 -0.85
C GLY A 11 -5.63 6.96 -0.20
N PRO A 12 -6.72 6.86 -1.00
CA PRO A 12 -8.06 6.62 -0.48
C PRO A 12 -8.19 5.18 0.03
N VAL A 13 -8.89 4.99 1.15
CA VAL A 13 -9.29 3.67 1.66
C VAL A 13 -10.67 3.75 2.28
N VAL A 14 -11.42 2.65 2.27
CA VAL A 14 -12.57 2.48 3.17
C VAL A 14 -12.15 1.59 4.32
N ARG A 15 -12.19 2.12 5.55
CA ARG A 15 -11.72 1.41 6.75
C ARG A 15 -12.84 1.22 7.77
N ASN A 16 -12.70 0.19 8.61
CA ASN A 16 -13.55 0.03 9.78
C ASN A 16 -13.19 1.08 10.85
N THR A 17 -14.20 1.57 11.57
CA THR A 17 -14.05 2.47 12.70
C THR A 17 -14.37 1.75 14.02
N ALA A 18 -13.95 2.34 15.16
CA ALA A 18 -14.13 1.72 16.47
C ALA A 18 -15.61 1.50 16.87
N ASP A 19 -16.54 2.26 16.28
CA ASP A 19 -17.99 2.10 16.45
C ASP A 19 -18.61 1.07 15.48
N GLY A 20 -17.78 0.29 14.77
CA GLY A 20 -18.22 -0.73 13.83
C GLY A 20 -18.75 -0.20 12.50
N LYS A 21 -18.69 1.11 12.26
CA LYS A 21 -19.02 1.73 10.98
C LYS A 21 -17.84 1.66 10.00
N ARG A 22 -18.06 2.24 8.82
CA ARG A 22 -17.05 2.39 7.78
C ARG A 22 -16.90 3.86 7.44
N GLU A 23 -15.67 4.27 7.21
CA GLU A 23 -15.39 5.62 6.73
C GLU A 23 -14.45 5.61 5.53
N LEU A 24 -14.67 6.56 4.61
CA LEU A 24 -13.74 6.88 3.54
C LEU A 24 -12.67 7.82 4.11
N ALA A 25 -11.42 7.38 4.11
CA ALA A 25 -10.29 8.13 4.64
C ALA A 25 -9.15 8.22 3.62
N ARG A 26 -8.28 9.21 3.78
CA ARG A 26 -6.97 9.25 3.11
C ARG A 26 -5.89 8.89 4.12
N LEU A 27 -5.15 7.82 3.84
CA LEU A 27 -4.07 7.31 4.69
C LEU A 27 -2.77 7.25 3.90
N LEU A 28 -1.62 7.31 4.57
CA LEU A 28 -0.33 7.08 3.93
C LEU A 28 -0.19 5.60 3.53
N TRP A 29 0.27 5.33 2.31
CA TRP A 29 0.61 3.97 1.90
C TRP A 29 1.91 3.51 2.56
N GLY A 30 1.76 2.81 3.67
CA GLY A 30 2.81 2.08 4.37
C GLY A 30 2.39 1.82 5.81
N LEU A 31 2.45 0.58 6.27
CA LEU A 31 2.28 0.23 7.68
C LEU A 31 3.56 0.50 8.47
N PRO A 32 3.50 0.56 9.82
CA PRO A 32 4.70 0.67 10.64
C PRO A 32 5.70 -0.44 10.31
N THR A 33 6.94 -0.06 10.02
CA THR A 33 7.98 -1.03 9.65
C THR A 33 8.41 -1.82 10.89
N PRO A 34 8.65 -3.15 10.78
CA PRO A 34 9.20 -3.92 11.88
C PRO A 34 10.50 -3.27 12.40
N PRO A 35 10.69 -3.13 13.72
CA PRO A 35 11.85 -2.42 14.29
C PRO A 35 13.20 -2.93 13.74
N GLU A 36 13.33 -4.23 13.54
CA GLU A 36 14.54 -4.87 13.01
C GLU A 36 14.81 -4.58 11.53
N ARG A 37 13.82 -4.05 10.80
CA ARG A 37 13.93 -3.64 9.39
C ARG A 37 14.03 -2.12 9.21
N MET A 38 13.85 -1.35 10.29
CA MET A 38 13.99 0.10 10.22
C MET A 38 15.43 0.48 9.93
N LYS A 39 15.63 1.32 8.90
CA LYS A 39 16.95 1.86 8.53
C LYS A 39 17.05 3.30 9.02
N GLY A 40 17.80 3.51 10.10
CA GLY A 40 18.00 4.85 10.67
C GLY A 40 16.82 5.32 11.54
N LYS A 41 16.64 6.65 11.63
CA LYS A 41 15.66 7.26 12.56
C LYS A 41 14.26 7.49 11.98
N ALA A 42 14.05 7.23 10.68
CA ALA A 42 12.78 7.51 10.01
C ALA A 42 12.13 6.22 9.51
N ASP A 43 10.81 6.13 9.65
CA ASP A 43 10.02 5.02 9.12
C ASP A 43 9.40 5.42 7.77
N TYR A 44 9.86 4.77 6.70
CA TYR A 44 9.33 4.93 5.34
C TYR A 44 8.04 4.14 5.11
N GLY A 45 7.73 3.21 6.02
CA GLY A 45 6.58 2.33 5.98
C GLY A 45 6.77 1.06 5.14
N THR A 46 6.00 0.03 5.50
CA THR A 46 5.90 -1.23 4.76
C THR A 46 4.66 -1.24 3.89
N THR A 47 4.82 -1.29 2.56
CA THR A 47 3.70 -1.20 1.59
C THR A 47 2.94 -2.51 1.41
N ASN A 48 3.59 -3.67 1.59
CA ASN A 48 3.03 -4.99 1.33
C ASN A 48 3.30 -5.96 2.50
N VAL A 49 2.25 -6.63 2.99
CA VAL A 49 2.34 -7.66 4.04
C VAL A 49 2.24 -9.06 3.41
N ARG A 50 3.39 -9.73 3.23
CA ARG A 50 3.46 -11.05 2.57
C ARG A 50 3.09 -12.22 3.49
N ASN A 51 3.51 -12.15 4.77
CA ASN A 51 3.27 -13.18 5.76
C ASN A 51 2.53 -12.58 6.97
N PRO A 52 1.19 -12.56 6.98
CA PRO A 52 0.40 -12.01 8.08
C PRO A 52 0.65 -12.70 9.43
N GLN A 53 1.16 -13.94 9.44
CA GLN A 53 1.47 -14.69 10.67
C GLN A 53 2.74 -14.21 11.38
N TYR A 54 3.54 -13.34 10.76
CA TYR A 54 4.69 -12.76 11.44
C TYR A 54 4.24 -11.91 12.64
N SER A 55 4.86 -12.13 13.80
CA SER A 55 4.45 -11.57 15.10
C SER A 55 4.24 -10.06 15.09
N HIS A 56 5.09 -9.30 14.38
CA HIS A 56 4.95 -7.86 14.23
C HIS A 56 3.59 -7.43 13.67
N TRP A 57 2.99 -8.22 12.78
CA TRP A 57 1.70 -7.88 12.15
C TRP A 57 0.49 -8.27 12.97
N GLN A 58 0.62 -9.18 13.94
CA GLN A 58 -0.52 -9.76 14.66
C GLN A 58 -1.37 -8.73 15.41
N GLN A 59 -0.77 -7.61 15.82
CA GLN A 59 -1.47 -6.46 16.38
C GLN A 59 -2.38 -5.70 15.38
N PHE A 60 -2.28 -5.97 14.07
CA PHE A 60 -3.01 -5.27 13.01
C PHE A 60 -3.91 -6.19 12.17
N VAL A 61 -4.04 -7.49 12.50
CA VAL A 61 -4.86 -8.42 11.70
C VAL A 61 -6.33 -8.49 12.14
N GLY A 62 -6.67 -7.84 13.26
CA GLY A 62 -8.03 -7.71 13.78
C GLY A 62 -8.96 -6.96 12.81
N VAL A 63 -10.27 -7.14 12.98
CA VAL A 63 -11.30 -6.57 12.10
C VAL A 63 -11.26 -5.03 12.11
N GLU A 64 -10.96 -4.45 13.26
CA GLU A 64 -10.79 -3.02 13.49
C GLU A 64 -9.69 -2.40 12.63
N HIS A 65 -8.69 -3.19 12.23
CA HIS A 65 -7.56 -2.78 11.40
C HIS A 65 -7.76 -3.07 9.92
N ARG A 66 -8.91 -3.57 9.48
CA ARG A 66 -9.16 -3.88 8.06
C ARG A 66 -9.59 -2.65 7.28
N CYS A 67 -9.08 -2.56 6.05
CA CYS A 67 -9.56 -1.62 5.05
C CYS A 67 -9.60 -2.27 3.66
N VAL A 68 -10.37 -1.66 2.76
CA VAL A 68 -10.30 -1.96 1.33
C VAL A 68 -9.70 -0.76 0.61
N VAL A 69 -8.74 -1.03 -0.28
CA VAL A 69 -8.03 -0.02 -1.07
C VAL A 69 -8.61 -0.04 -2.48
N PRO A 70 -9.39 0.97 -2.91
CA PRO A 70 -9.93 1.02 -4.27
C PRO A 70 -8.83 1.18 -5.31
N VAL A 71 -8.86 0.33 -6.34
CA VAL A 71 -7.87 0.30 -7.43
C VAL A 71 -8.57 0.01 -8.76
N THR A 72 -8.09 0.60 -9.85
CA THR A 72 -8.53 0.32 -11.23
C THR A 72 -7.42 -0.34 -12.06
N SER A 73 -6.17 -0.03 -11.73
CA SER A 73 -4.97 -0.69 -12.28
C SER A 73 -3.80 -0.53 -11.32
N PHE A 74 -2.85 -1.46 -11.37
CA PHE A 74 -1.60 -1.39 -10.61
C PHE A 74 -0.41 -1.78 -11.50
N ALA A 75 0.80 -1.47 -11.07
CA ALA A 75 2.00 -1.76 -11.83
C ALA A 75 2.97 -2.65 -11.04
N GLU A 76 3.69 -3.51 -11.75
CA GLU A 76 4.86 -4.22 -11.25
C GLU A 76 6.06 -3.90 -12.16
N PRO A 77 7.27 -3.77 -11.60
CA PRO A 77 8.46 -3.59 -12.40
C PRO A 77 8.71 -4.83 -13.26
N SER A 78 9.25 -4.62 -14.46
CA SER A 78 9.69 -5.70 -15.32
C SER A 78 10.66 -6.60 -14.57
N PRO A 79 10.49 -7.94 -14.63
CA PRO A 79 11.40 -8.88 -13.97
C PRO A 79 12.78 -8.93 -14.66
N THR A 80 12.90 -8.38 -15.86
CA THR A 80 14.14 -8.34 -16.64
C THR A 80 14.93 -7.07 -16.31
N PRO A 81 16.10 -7.14 -15.66
CA PRO A 81 16.82 -5.95 -15.19
C PRO A 81 17.26 -4.98 -16.30
N SER A 82 17.47 -5.49 -17.52
CA SER A 82 17.84 -4.72 -18.70
C SER A 82 16.64 -4.11 -19.44
N ASP A 83 15.41 -4.47 -19.06
CA ASP A 83 14.19 -3.89 -19.65
C ASP A 83 13.93 -2.53 -19.01
N LYS A 84 14.64 -1.53 -19.55
CA LYS A 84 14.50 -0.13 -19.19
C LYS A 84 13.62 0.59 -20.20
N ASP A 85 12.88 1.57 -19.70
CA ASP A 85 12.23 2.55 -20.56
C ASP A 85 13.32 3.33 -21.35
N PRO A 86 13.25 3.36 -22.69
CA PRO A 86 14.32 3.92 -23.50
C PRO A 86 14.45 5.45 -23.39
N GLU A 87 13.39 6.14 -22.94
CA GLU A 87 13.36 7.60 -22.80
C GLU A 87 13.91 8.05 -21.45
N THR A 88 13.53 7.34 -20.38
CA THR A 88 13.85 7.71 -19.00
C THR A 88 15.00 6.91 -18.39
N GLY A 89 15.33 5.75 -18.95
CA GLY A 89 16.31 4.81 -18.40
C GLY A 89 15.85 4.08 -17.13
N ILE A 90 14.62 4.32 -16.66
CA ILE A 90 14.05 3.71 -15.45
C ILE A 90 13.58 2.29 -15.78
N GLN A 91 13.54 1.40 -14.76
CA GLN A 91 12.96 0.07 -14.92
C GLN A 91 11.54 0.18 -15.49
N ARG A 92 11.27 -0.50 -16.61
CA ARG A 92 9.93 -0.50 -17.21
C ARG A 92 8.92 -1.10 -16.24
N ASN A 93 7.75 -0.51 -16.15
CA ASN A 93 6.61 -1.04 -15.40
C ASN A 93 5.61 -1.69 -16.36
N TYR A 94 5.08 -2.85 -15.97
CA TYR A 94 3.92 -3.45 -16.62
C TYR A 94 2.67 -3.16 -15.81
N TRP A 95 1.62 -2.71 -16.50
CA TRP A 95 0.35 -2.35 -15.89
C TRP A 95 -0.64 -3.49 -16.00
N PHE A 96 -1.30 -3.77 -14.89
CA PHE A 96 -2.32 -4.80 -14.73
C PHE A 96 -3.64 -4.15 -14.38
N ALA A 97 -4.70 -4.61 -15.01
CA ALA A 97 -6.09 -4.28 -14.70
C ALA A 97 -6.92 -5.56 -14.79
N ARG A 98 -8.18 -5.51 -14.36
CA ARG A 98 -9.08 -6.66 -14.50
C ARG A 98 -9.39 -6.98 -15.96
N ASP A 99 -9.58 -5.94 -16.76
CA ASP A 99 -9.79 -5.96 -18.21
C ASP A 99 -9.53 -4.55 -18.76
N ASP A 100 -9.67 -4.38 -20.08
CA ASP A 100 -9.38 -3.11 -20.77
C ASP A 100 -10.27 -1.95 -20.33
N SER A 101 -11.45 -2.21 -19.76
CA SER A 101 -12.34 -1.18 -19.21
C SER A 101 -11.88 -0.66 -17.84
N ARG A 102 -10.87 -1.30 -17.23
CA ARG A 102 -10.28 -0.97 -15.91
C ARG A 102 -11.34 -0.78 -14.80
N PRO A 103 -12.25 -1.76 -14.59
CA PRO A 103 -13.29 -1.61 -13.60
C PRO A 103 -12.70 -1.56 -12.19
N LEU A 104 -13.42 -0.90 -11.28
CA LEU A 104 -13.03 -0.82 -9.87
C LEU A 104 -12.92 -2.22 -9.25
N PHE A 105 -11.82 -2.45 -8.54
CA PHE A 105 -11.61 -3.58 -7.64
C PHE A 105 -10.90 -3.10 -6.37
N PHE A 106 -10.55 -4.03 -5.49
CA PHE A 106 -9.96 -3.68 -4.20
C PHE A 106 -8.79 -4.58 -3.84
N PHE A 107 -7.73 -3.99 -3.30
CA PHE A 107 -6.78 -4.74 -2.47
C PHE A 107 -7.30 -4.87 -1.04
N ALA A 108 -7.02 -6.01 -0.42
CA ALA A 108 -7.20 -6.19 1.02
C ALA A 108 -6.08 -5.46 1.76
N GLY A 109 -6.43 -4.52 2.63
CA GLY A 109 -5.49 -3.71 3.38
C GLY A 109 -5.62 -3.87 4.89
N PHE A 110 -4.51 -3.58 5.58
CA PHE A 110 -4.52 -3.26 7.00
C PHE A 110 -4.27 -1.76 7.19
N TRP A 111 -4.77 -1.20 8.28
CA TRP A 111 -4.54 0.18 8.67
C TRP A 111 -4.32 0.28 10.18
N THR A 112 -3.57 1.28 10.62
CA THR A 112 -3.41 1.57 12.05
C THR A 112 -3.20 3.06 12.27
N ARG A 113 -3.41 3.53 13.51
CA ARG A 113 -2.93 4.84 13.94
C ARG A 113 -1.44 4.73 14.21
N TRP A 114 -0.71 5.76 13.85
CA TRP A 114 0.74 5.77 14.04
C TRP A 114 1.22 7.15 14.47
N GLN A 115 2.24 7.15 15.31
CA GLN A 115 2.93 8.34 15.77
C GLN A 115 4.44 8.13 15.60
N GLY A 116 5.11 9.10 14.98
CA GLY A 116 6.55 9.05 14.72
C GLY A 116 6.95 9.98 13.58
N ILE A 117 8.21 9.89 13.16
CA ILE A 117 8.74 10.67 12.04
C ILE A 117 8.71 9.83 10.75
N ARG A 118 7.91 10.27 9.79
CA ARG A 118 7.87 9.75 8.42
C ARG A 118 8.81 10.57 7.54
N LYS A 119 9.58 9.89 6.70
CA LYS A 119 10.38 10.52 5.63
C LYS A 119 10.10 9.83 4.31
#